data_AF-A0A4Y8L4H9-F1
#
_entry.id   AF-A0A4Y8L4H9-F1
#
_cell.length_a   1.000
_cell.length_b   1.000
_cell.length_c   1.000
_cell.angle_alpha   90.00
_cell.angle_beta   90.00
_cell.angle_gamma   90.00
#
_symmetry.space_group_name_H-M   'P 1'
#
loop_
_entity.id
_entity.type
_entity.pdbx_description
1 polymer ?
#
loop_
_entity_poly.entity_id
_entity_poly.type
_entity_poly.pdbx_seq_one_letter_code
_entity_poly.pdbx_strand_id
1 'polypeptide(L)'
;MNNEVKSPDEIEQMLNDLDDRLSNYKRESAEMEKEGIRDTTKYFDRIHDKLFTFNNMLIVSYFVLIALPNGKTSPWYILIPVLNMLYLTFIDYRMMIRARFQSVIRNKNAQEINKSTSYMDKTNSHSLRAIFITVLVSVIFFYQLLSL
;
A
#
# COMPACT_ATOMS: atom_id res chain seq x y z
N MET A 1 14.01 48.53 32.51
CA MET A 1 13.51 47.20 32.10
C MET A 1 13.40 46.38 33.35
N ASN A 2 12.18 46.20 33.88
CA ASN A 2 11.94 45.30 35.01
C ASN A 2 12.15 43.87 34.50
N ASN A 3 13.21 43.22 34.97
CA ASN A 3 13.26 41.76 34.90
C ASN A 3 12.35 41.28 36.04
N GLU A 4 11.07 41.04 35.73
CA GLU A 4 10.21 40.25 36.60
C GLU A 4 10.83 38.85 36.68
N VAL A 5 11.54 38.60 37.79
CA VAL A 5 11.98 37.26 38.15
C VAL A 5 10.71 36.50 38.51
N LYS A 6 10.22 35.70 37.56
CA LYS A 6 9.06 34.82 37.77
C LYS A 6 9.24 34.01 39.04
N SER A 7 8.20 33.92 39.84
CA SER A 7 8.21 33.13 41.07
C SER A 7 8.53 31.66 40.74
N PRO A 8 9.28 30.93 41.59
CA PRO A 8 9.53 29.49 41.39
C PRO A 8 8.25 28.70 41.09
N ASP A 9 7.13 29.05 41.73
CA ASP A 9 5.81 28.44 41.54
C ASP A 9 5.23 28.69 40.13
N GLU A 10 5.46 29.88 39.56
CA GLU A 10 5.02 30.22 38.20
C GLU A 10 5.85 29.47 37.14
N ILE A 11 7.14 29.26 37.42
CA ILE A 11 8.03 28.46 36.56
C ILE A 11 7.60 26.99 36.61
N GLU A 12 7.29 26.46 37.78
CA GLU A 12 6.81 25.09 37.95
C GLU A 12 5.45 24.86 37.27
N GLN A 13 4.51 25.81 37.39
CA GLN A 13 3.23 25.74 36.68
C GLN A 13 3.40 25.78 35.15
N MET A 14 4.33 26.60 34.64
CA MET A 14 4.67 26.64 33.22
C MET A 14 5.33 25.34 32.73
N LEU A 15 6.18 24.71 33.54
CA LEU A 15 6.80 23.43 33.20
C LEU A 15 5.78 22.30 33.15
N ASN A 16 4.82 22.28 34.07
CA ASN A 16 3.72 21.30 34.05
C ASN A 16 2.79 21.49 32.84
N ASP A 17 2.42 22.73 32.49
CA ASP A 17 1.62 23.00 31.27
C ASP A 17 2.38 22.60 29.99
N LEU A 18 3.70 22.80 29.95
CA LEU A 18 4.55 22.36 28.83
C LEU A 18 4.61 20.83 28.72
N ASP A 19 4.72 20.11 29.83
CA ASP A 19 4.76 18.64 29.82
C ASP A 19 3.40 18.04 29.43
N ASP A 20 2.30 18.63 29.91
CA ASP A 20 0.94 18.26 29.50
C ASP A 20 0.71 18.51 28.01
N ARG A 21 1.15 19.66 27.48
CA ARG A 21 1.10 19.92 26.04
C ARG A 21 1.96 18.95 25.25
N LEU A 22 3.19 18.68 25.70
CA LEU A 22 4.09 17.76 25.02
C LEU A 22 3.51 16.34 24.98
N SER A 23 2.89 15.89 26.06
CA SER A 23 2.24 14.58 26.14
C SER A 23 1.03 14.49 25.19
N ASN A 24 0.21 15.54 25.13
CA ASN A 24 -0.92 15.64 24.22
C ASN A 24 -0.47 15.66 22.75
N TYR A 25 0.55 16.46 22.40
CA TYR A 25 1.12 16.48 21.05
C TYR A 25 1.71 15.13 20.64
N LYS A 26 2.42 14.44 21.55
CA LYS A 26 2.95 13.09 21.28
C LYS A 26 1.82 12.10 20.99
N ARG A 27 0.72 12.18 21.76
CA ARG A 27 -0.44 11.31 21.57
C ARG A 27 -1.13 11.59 20.23
N GLU A 28 -1.37 12.86 19.93
CA GLU A 28 -2.00 13.29 18.68
C GLU A 28 -1.15 12.90 17.46
N SER A 29 0.17 13.11 17.52
CA SER A 29 1.10 12.71 16.47
C SER A 29 1.09 11.19 16.23
N ALA A 30 1.04 10.39 17.30
CA ALA A 30 0.96 8.93 17.18
C ALA A 30 -0.38 8.46 16.60
N GLU A 31 -1.47 9.16 16.92
CA GLU A 31 -2.79 8.91 16.32
C GLU A 31 -2.79 9.26 14.82
N MET A 32 -2.26 10.42 14.43
CA MET A 32 -2.14 10.82 13.02
C MET A 32 -1.29 9.83 12.20
N GLU A 33 -0.18 9.34 12.74
CA GLU A 33 0.66 8.34 12.07
C GLU A 33 -0.11 7.02 11.85
N LYS A 34 -0.84 6.57 12.88
CA LYS A 34 -1.67 5.36 12.80
C LYS A 34 -2.79 5.52 11.78
N GLU A 35 -3.44 6.68 11.72
CA GLU A 35 -4.46 6.97 10.71
C GLU A 35 -3.88 7.01 9.31
N GLY A 36 -2.72 7.65 9.12
CA GLY A 36 -2.02 7.69 7.83
C GLY A 36 -1.65 6.31 7.30
N ILE A 37 -1.14 5.42 8.16
CA ILE A 37 -0.83 4.03 7.78
C ILE A 37 -2.10 3.26 7.42
N ARG A 38 -3.16 3.41 8.21
CA ARG A 38 -4.46 2.75 7.97
C ARG A 38 -5.04 3.17 6.63
N ASP A 39 -5.05 4.47 6.36
CA ASP A 39 -5.65 4.98 5.14
C ASP A 39 -4.82 4.65 3.91
N THR A 40 -3.48 4.69 4.00
CA THR A 40 -2.60 4.21 2.93
C THR A 40 -2.90 2.74 2.60
N THR A 41 -3.09 1.89 3.61
CA THR A 41 -3.44 0.48 3.42
C THR A 41 -4.80 0.31 2.76
N LYS A 42 -5.81 1.10 3.15
CA LYS A 42 -7.13 1.07 2.49
C LYS A 42 -7.08 1.49 1.01
N TYR A 43 -6.34 2.56 0.70
CA TYR A 43 -6.16 2.98 -0.70
C TYR A 43 -5.47 1.92 -1.51
N PHE A 44 -4.50 1.26 -0.90
CA PHE A 44 -3.80 0.14 -1.49
C PHE A 44 -4.76 -0.99 -1.86
N ASP A 45 -5.52 -1.50 -0.89
CA ASP A 45 -6.46 -2.60 -1.09
C ASP A 45 -7.44 -2.25 -2.21
N ARG A 46 -7.95 -1.01 -2.23
CA ARG A 46 -8.85 -0.52 -3.28
C ARG A 46 -8.23 -0.52 -4.67
N ILE A 47 -6.94 -0.21 -4.82
CA ILE A 47 -6.25 -0.27 -6.11
C ILE A 47 -6.13 -1.73 -6.56
N HIS A 48 -5.73 -2.62 -5.65
CA HIS A 48 -5.55 -4.02 -5.98
C HIS A 48 -6.86 -4.72 -6.32
N ASP A 49 -7.95 -4.43 -5.62
CA ASP A 49 -9.30 -4.90 -5.98
C ASP A 49 -9.70 -4.50 -7.40
N LYS A 50 -9.40 -3.25 -7.79
CA LYS A 50 -9.64 -2.75 -9.15
C LYS A 50 -8.78 -3.48 -10.18
N LEU A 51 -7.49 -3.69 -9.89
CA LEU A 51 -6.57 -4.41 -10.78
C LEU A 51 -7.01 -5.87 -10.96
N PHE A 52 -7.43 -6.55 -9.89
CA PHE A 52 -7.96 -7.91 -9.97
C PHE A 52 -9.23 -7.99 -10.81
N THR A 53 -10.18 -7.09 -10.55
CA THR A 53 -11.43 -7.01 -11.30
C THR A 53 -11.15 -6.80 -12.79
N PHE A 54 -10.25 -5.86 -13.11
CA PHE A 54 -9.86 -5.58 -14.48
C PHE A 54 -9.11 -6.74 -15.13
N ASN A 55 -8.20 -7.40 -14.41
CA ASN A 55 -7.50 -8.58 -14.91
C ASN A 55 -8.47 -9.74 -15.21
N ASN A 56 -9.50 -9.94 -14.38
CA ASN A 56 -10.56 -10.91 -14.65
C ASN A 56 -11.33 -10.57 -15.93
N MET A 57 -11.64 -9.29 -16.16
CA MET A 57 -12.23 -8.85 -17.43
C MET A 57 -11.30 -9.13 -18.63
N LEU A 58 -9.98 -8.96 -18.47
CA LEU A 58 -9.01 -9.31 -19.51
C LEU A 58 -9.00 -10.81 -19.80
N ILE A 59 -9.03 -11.67 -18.78
CA ILE A 59 -9.10 -13.14 -18.98
C ILE A 59 -10.33 -13.51 -19.81
N VAL A 60 -11.51 -12.99 -19.45
CA VAL A 60 -12.76 -13.21 -20.20
C VAL A 60 -12.62 -12.69 -21.64
N SER A 61 -12.05 -11.51 -21.81
CA SER A 61 -11.86 -10.91 -23.13
C SER A 61 -10.90 -11.73 -23.99
N TYR A 62 -9.84 -12.31 -23.42
CA TYR A 62 -8.94 -13.23 -24.11
C TYR A 62 -9.65 -14.51 -24.56
N PHE A 63 -10.52 -15.09 -23.72
CA PHE A 63 -11.35 -16.23 -24.14
C PHE A 63 -12.22 -15.89 -25.34
N VAL A 64 -12.83 -14.70 -25.34
CA VAL A 64 -13.62 -14.22 -26.49
C VAL A 64 -12.74 -14.06 -27.73
N LEU A 65 -11.56 -13.46 -27.62
CA LEU A 65 -10.65 -13.27 -28.77
C LEU A 65 -10.22 -14.60 -29.39
N ILE A 66 -9.93 -15.61 -28.57
CA ILE A 66 -9.53 -16.95 -29.02
C ILE A 66 -10.70 -17.67 -29.70
N ALA A 67 -11.93 -17.45 -29.23
CA ALA A 67 -13.12 -18.08 -29.78
C ALA A 67 -13.62 -17.44 -31.10
N LEU A 68 -13.05 -16.31 -31.53
CA LEU A 68 -13.44 -15.66 -32.78
C LEU A 68 -13.05 -16.54 -33.99
N PRO A 69 -14.00 -16.82 -34.91
CA PRO A 69 -13.78 -17.79 -36.00
C PRO A 69 -12.72 -17.35 -37.03
N ASN A 70 -12.38 -16.06 -37.10
CA ASN A 70 -11.31 -15.52 -37.94
C ASN A 70 -10.09 -15.04 -37.12
N GLY A 71 -10.06 -15.32 -35.82
CA GLY A 71 -9.01 -14.85 -34.93
C GLY A 71 -7.68 -15.55 -35.21
N LYS A 72 -6.62 -14.78 -35.41
CA LYS A 72 -5.24 -15.29 -35.51
C LYS A 72 -4.60 -15.52 -34.14
N THR A 73 -5.33 -15.25 -33.06
CA THR A 73 -4.82 -15.28 -31.69
C THR A 73 -4.62 -16.72 -31.21
N SER A 74 -3.38 -17.06 -30.89
CA SER A 74 -3.06 -18.38 -30.34
C SER A 74 -3.68 -18.57 -28.93
N PRO A 75 -4.23 -19.75 -28.60
CA PRO A 75 -4.77 -20.03 -27.27
C PRO A 75 -3.76 -19.81 -26.13
N TRP A 76 -2.46 -19.96 -26.40
CA TRP A 76 -1.39 -19.78 -25.41
C TRP A 76 -1.33 -18.37 -24.81
N TYR A 77 -1.85 -17.36 -25.51
CA TYR A 77 -1.86 -15.99 -25.00
C TYR A 77 -2.73 -15.79 -23.75
N ILE A 78 -3.65 -16.73 -23.46
CA ILE A 78 -4.42 -16.71 -22.22
C ILE A 78 -3.55 -16.87 -20.96
N LEU A 79 -2.35 -17.45 -21.11
CA LEU A 79 -1.41 -17.55 -19.99
C LEU A 79 -0.97 -16.18 -19.50
N ILE A 80 -0.96 -15.14 -20.35
CA ILE A 80 -0.51 -13.81 -19.96
C ILE A 80 -1.38 -13.22 -18.83
N PRO A 81 -2.70 -13.04 -18.98
CA PRO A 81 -3.53 -12.51 -17.89
C PRO A 81 -3.66 -13.48 -16.70
N VAL A 82 -3.49 -14.80 -16.90
CA VAL A 82 -3.46 -15.78 -15.80
C VAL A 82 -2.20 -15.63 -14.94
N LEU A 83 -1.02 -15.50 -15.56
CA LEU A 83 0.22 -15.23 -14.85
C LEU A 83 0.18 -13.88 -14.13
N ASN A 84 -0.43 -12.86 -14.76
CA ASN A 84 -0.67 -11.57 -14.10
C ASN A 84 -1.55 -11.73 -12.85
N MET A 85 -2.59 -12.57 -12.92
CA MET A 85 -3.45 -12.87 -11.77
C MET A 85 -2.65 -13.48 -10.62
N LEU A 86 -1.80 -14.48 -10.91
CA LEU A 86 -0.95 -15.11 -9.90
C LEU A 86 0.01 -14.11 -9.27
N TYR A 87 0.56 -13.20 -10.07
CA TYR A 87 1.45 -12.14 -9.58
C TYR A 87 0.72 -11.14 -8.67
N LEU A 88 -0.49 -10.70 -9.05
CA LEU A 88 -1.33 -9.85 -8.20
C LEU A 88 -1.63 -10.53 -6.86
N THR A 89 -2.00 -11.82 -6.86
CA THR A 89 -2.26 -12.61 -5.64
C THR A 89 -1.02 -12.70 -4.76
N PHE A 90 0.15 -12.89 -5.36
CA PHE A 90 1.41 -12.94 -4.61
C PHE A 90 1.71 -11.61 -3.89
N ILE A 91 1.41 -10.48 -4.52
CA ILE A 91 1.59 -9.17 -3.89
C ILE A 91 0.61 -8.97 -2.73
N ASP A 92 -0.67 -9.32 -2.92
CA ASP A 92 -1.69 -9.28 -1.86
C ASP A 92 -1.29 -10.09 -0.63
N TYR A 93 -0.78 -11.30 -0.85
CA TYR A 93 -0.26 -12.13 0.23
C TYR A 93 0.88 -11.45 1.00
N ARG A 94 1.83 -10.83 0.28
CA ARG A 94 2.96 -10.11 0.91
C ARG A 94 2.49 -8.93 1.76
N MET A 95 1.42 -8.27 1.36
CA MET A 95 0.88 -7.13 2.11
C MET A 95 0.05 -7.55 3.31
N MET A 96 -0.71 -8.63 3.20
CA MET A 96 -1.39 -9.23 4.34
C MET A 96 -0.38 -9.56 5.45
N ILE A 97 0.78 -10.09 5.10
CA ILE A 97 1.88 -10.33 6.04
C ILE A 97 2.35 -9.02 6.68
N ARG A 98 2.57 -7.96 5.88
CA ARG A 98 2.98 -6.64 6.39
C ARG A 98 1.95 -6.05 7.35
N ALA A 99 0.67 -6.09 7.01
CA ALA A 99 -0.41 -5.58 7.85
C ALA A 99 -0.46 -6.32 9.21
N ARG A 100 -0.24 -7.64 9.20
CA ARG A 100 -0.10 -8.45 10.42
C ARG A 100 1.13 -8.06 11.24
N PHE A 101 2.27 -7.76 10.60
CA PHE A 101 3.44 -7.27 11.34
C PHE A 101 3.16 -5.91 11.97
N GLN A 102 2.53 -4.99 11.24
CA GLN A 102 2.22 -3.64 11.72
C GLN A 102 1.24 -3.64 12.90
N SER A 103 0.27 -4.54 12.94
CA SER A 103 -0.66 -4.65 14.06
C SER A 103 -0.01 -5.12 15.37
N VAL A 104 1.17 -5.76 15.30
CA VAL A 104 1.92 -6.28 16.46
C VAL A 104 3.09 -5.38 16.88
N ILE A 105 3.39 -4.30 16.13
CA ILE A 105 4.53 -3.39 16.40
C ILE A 105 4.51 -2.81 17.82
N ARG A 106 3.33 -2.54 18.40
CA ARG A 106 3.20 -1.97 19.75
C ARG A 106 3.71 -2.90 20.88
N ASN A 107 3.99 -4.17 20.59
CA ASN A 107 4.46 -5.18 21.53
C ASN A 107 5.94 -5.59 21.30
N LYS A 108 6.68 -4.91 20.42
CA LYS A 108 8.04 -5.31 20.01
C LYS A 108 9.11 -4.29 20.36
N ASN A 109 10.32 -4.79 20.62
CA ASN A 109 11.47 -4.04 21.18
C ASN A 109 12.09 -3.08 20.14
N ALA A 110 12.73 -1.98 20.57
CA ALA A 110 13.20 -0.88 19.70
C ALA A 110 14.19 -1.31 18.57
N GLN A 111 14.92 -2.41 18.75
CA GLN A 111 15.79 -2.98 17.70
C GLN A 111 15.02 -3.69 16.57
N GLU A 112 13.82 -4.23 16.84
CA GLU A 112 12.96 -4.84 15.82
C GLU A 112 12.24 -3.78 14.96
N ILE A 113 12.01 -2.59 15.51
CA ILE A 113 11.36 -1.46 14.84
C ILE A 113 12.25 -0.92 13.71
N ASN A 114 13.56 -0.72 13.95
CA ASN A 114 14.51 -0.26 12.91
C ASN A 114 14.72 -1.27 11.78
N LYS A 115 14.66 -2.57 12.08
CA LYS A 115 14.71 -3.60 11.03
C LYS A 115 13.43 -3.61 10.19
N SER A 116 12.28 -3.30 10.79
CA SER A 116 10.98 -3.22 10.14
C SER A 116 10.86 -2.04 9.16
N THR A 117 11.45 -0.89 9.47
CA THR A 117 11.47 0.30 8.58
C THR A 117 12.12 0.00 7.23
N SER A 118 13.18 -0.81 7.21
CA SER A 118 13.85 -1.28 5.98
C SER A 118 12.97 -2.19 5.10
N TYR A 119 12.06 -2.96 5.70
CA TYR A 119 11.07 -3.76 4.96
C TYR A 119 9.88 -2.92 4.47
N MET A 120 9.56 -1.82 5.16
CA MET A 120 8.43 -0.94 4.85
C MET A 120 8.66 -0.11 3.58
N ASP A 121 9.87 0.40 3.34
CA ASP A 121 10.20 1.21 2.15
C ASP A 121 10.09 0.42 0.83
N LYS A 122 10.39 -0.88 0.86
CA LYS A 122 10.30 -1.74 -0.34
C LYS A 122 8.87 -2.02 -0.79
N THR A 123 7.87 -1.82 0.07
CA THR A 123 6.48 -2.19 -0.25
C THR A 123 5.82 -1.24 -1.26
N ASN A 124 6.20 0.05 -1.25
CA ASN A 124 5.71 1.02 -2.24
C ASN A 124 6.22 0.70 -3.66
N SER A 125 7.36 0.00 -3.79
CA SER A 125 7.89 -0.44 -5.08
C SER A 125 7.12 -1.62 -5.66
N HIS A 126 6.55 -2.49 -4.82
CA HIS A 126 5.84 -3.68 -5.29
C HIS A 126 4.47 -3.37 -5.90
N SER A 127 3.76 -2.40 -5.36
CA SER A 127 2.46 -1.95 -5.88
C SER A 127 2.57 -1.24 -7.21
N LEU A 128 3.57 -0.37 -7.33
CA LEU A 128 3.88 0.31 -8.58
C LEU A 128 4.22 -0.70 -9.68
N ARG A 129 4.94 -1.78 -9.33
CA ARG A 129 5.21 -2.90 -10.25
C ARG A 129 3.93 -3.65 -10.63
N ALA A 130 3.01 -3.89 -9.70
CA ALA A 130 1.72 -4.55 -9.96
C ALA A 130 0.88 -3.77 -10.99
N ILE A 131 0.79 -2.45 -10.79
CA ILE A 131 0.10 -1.54 -11.72
C ILE A 131 0.80 -1.58 -13.08
N PHE A 132 2.13 -1.43 -13.11
CA PHE A 132 2.90 -1.42 -14.35
C PHE A 132 2.75 -2.72 -15.16
N ILE A 133 2.82 -3.88 -14.50
CA ILE A 133 2.64 -5.18 -15.16
C ILE A 133 1.22 -5.31 -15.70
N THR A 134 0.20 -4.92 -14.94
CA THR A 134 -1.20 -4.97 -15.41
C THR A 134 -1.43 -4.05 -16.61
N VAL A 135 -0.84 -2.85 -16.61
CA VAL A 135 -0.85 -1.94 -17.77
C VAL A 135 -0.17 -2.59 -18.98
N LEU A 136 0.99 -3.20 -18.80
CA LEU A 136 1.71 -3.88 -19.87
C LEU A 136 0.89 -5.03 -20.48
N VAL A 137 0.25 -5.85 -19.64
CA VAL A 137 -0.65 -6.93 -20.08
C VAL A 137 -1.83 -6.38 -20.87
N SER A 138 -2.36 -5.22 -20.45
CA SER A 138 -3.46 -4.55 -21.15
C SER A 138 -3.03 -4.01 -22.51
N VAL A 139 -1.83 -3.43 -22.62
CA VAL A 139 -1.28 -2.96 -23.89
C VAL A 139 -1.10 -4.13 -24.86
N ILE A 140 -0.58 -5.27 -24.40
CA ILE A 140 -0.46 -6.50 -25.21
C ILE A 140 -1.85 -6.95 -25.69
N PHE A 141 -2.85 -6.94 -24.82
CA PHE A 141 -4.22 -7.28 -25.18
C PHE A 141 -4.78 -6.35 -26.27
N PHE A 142 -4.64 -5.03 -26.11
CA PHE A 142 -5.12 -4.07 -27.11
C PHE A 142 -4.38 -4.20 -28.45
N TYR A 143 -3.08 -4.48 -28.43
CA TYR A 143 -2.33 -4.76 -29.65
C TYR A 143 -2.90 -5.97 -30.39
N GLN A 144 -3.19 -7.06 -29.68
CA GLN A 144 -3.79 -8.25 -30.29
C GLN A 144 -5.19 -7.97 -30.83
N LEU A 145 -6.00 -7.22 -30.09
CA LEU A 145 -7.33 -6.80 -30.51
C LEU A 145 -7.30 -5.95 -31.79
N LEU A 146 -6.30 -5.07 -31.95
CA LEU A 146 -6.12 -4.26 -33.16
C LEU A 146 -5.49 -5.04 -34.32
N SER A 147 -4.75 -6.12 -34.03
CA SER A 147 -4.12 -6.97 -35.05
C SER A 147 -5.03 -8.09 -35.59
N LEU A 148 -6.26 -8.18 -35.08
CA LEU A 148 -7.22 -9.23 -35.37
C LEU A 148 -7.65 -9.25 -36.84
#